data_AF-A0A357EYR9-F1
#
_entry.id   AF-A0A357EYR9-F1
#
_cell.length_a   1.000
_cell.length_b   1.000
_cell.length_c   1.000
_cell.angle_alpha   90.00
_cell.angle_beta   90.00
_cell.angle_gamma   90.00
#
_symmetry.space_group_name_H-M   'P 1'
#
loop_
_entity.id
_entity.type
_entity.pdbx_description
1 polymer ?
#
loop_
_entity_poly.entity_id
_entity_poly.type
_entity_poly.pdbx_seq_one_letter_code
_entity_poly.pdbx_strand_id
1 'polypeptide(L)'
;MYPELFRIGTFPVTTYGLWLAAGMLFALLVAARLGSRDGLPRDRIYDVGMWTLIGGLLGSKALMYFTEDHVQIFSLDFLRSGGVYYGGFLGGFLAIAILIRIYGLPFWKVADAFAPGVALGQAFGRQGCFSAGCCWGRHTDLPWGVHFSELGHEYTGVPVYGPDGGSLYLHPTQLYESFAMLIVFGVLF
;
A
#
# COMPACT_ATOMS: atom_id res chain seq x y z
N MET A 1 -2.54 -1.17 -18.96
CA MET A 1 -1.63 -0.72 -17.88
C MET A 1 -0.40 -1.61 -17.82
N TYR A 2 0.71 -1.07 -17.31
CA TYR A 2 1.98 -1.80 -17.22
C TYR A 2 2.24 -2.20 -15.76
N PRO A 3 1.93 -3.45 -15.36
CA PRO A 3 2.22 -3.93 -14.01
C PRO A 3 3.74 -4.05 -13.76
N GLU A 4 4.55 -4.14 -14.82
CA GLU A 4 6.00 -4.12 -14.78
C GLU A 4 6.57 -2.86 -15.43
N LEU A 5 7.58 -2.26 -14.80
CA LEU A 5 8.35 -1.16 -15.38
C LEU A 5 9.45 -1.70 -16.30
N PHE A 6 10.26 -2.61 -15.76
CA PHE A 6 11.33 -3.30 -16.45
C PHE A 6 11.70 -4.56 -15.67
N ARG A 7 12.41 -5.48 -16.33
CA ARG A 7 12.83 -6.75 -15.75
C ARG A 7 14.36 -6.84 -15.75
N ILE A 8 14.94 -7.11 -14.59
CA ILE A 8 16.39 -7.39 -14.46
C ILE A 8 16.56 -8.91 -14.38
N GLY A 9 16.84 -9.55 -15.50
CA GLY A 9 16.93 -11.02 -15.58
C GLY A 9 15.59 -11.68 -15.25
N THR A 10 15.50 -12.41 -14.14
CA THR A 10 14.25 -13.04 -13.65
C THR A 10 13.49 -12.16 -12.64
N PHE A 11 13.99 -10.96 -12.33
CA PHE A 11 13.40 -10.09 -11.32
C PHE A 11 12.54 -9.00 -11.97
N PRO A 12 11.20 -9.07 -11.85
CA PRO A 12 10.34 -8.01 -12.34
C PRO A 12 10.33 -6.83 -11.37
N VAL A 13 10.64 -5.63 -11.86
CA VAL A 13 10.43 -4.40 -11.10
C VAL A 13 9.01 -3.94 -11.38
N THR A 14 8.14 -4.10 -10.38
CA THR A 14 6.72 -3.80 -10.52
C THR A 14 6.42 -2.32 -10.29
N THR A 15 5.47 -1.80 -11.06
CA THR A 15 4.96 -0.43 -10.89
C THR A 15 4.30 -0.26 -9.51
N TYR A 16 3.70 -1.34 -8.99
CA TYR A 16 3.15 -1.39 -7.63
C TYR A 16 4.18 -1.05 -6.55
N GLY A 17 5.36 -1.69 -6.60
CA GLY A 17 6.42 -1.47 -5.61
C GLY A 17 6.93 -0.02 -5.63
N LEU A 18 7.04 0.59 -6.81
CA LEU A 18 7.41 2.00 -6.95
C LEU A 18 6.40 2.93 -6.29
N TRP A 19 5.10 2.73 -6.57
CA TRP A 19 4.03 3.53 -5.97
C TRP A 19 3.99 3.37 -4.45
N LEU A 20 4.19 2.15 -3.95
CA LEU A 20 4.24 1.88 -2.52
C LEU A 20 5.43 2.61 -1.85
N ALA A 21 6.62 2.55 -2.45
CA ALA A 21 7.80 3.24 -1.95
C ALA A 21 7.64 4.77 -1.97
N ALA A 22 7.08 5.32 -3.05
CA ALA A 22 6.78 6.75 -3.15
C ALA A 22 5.76 7.18 -2.10
N GLY A 23 4.65 6.45 -1.96
CA GLY A 23 3.61 6.72 -0.97
C GLY A 23 4.14 6.73 0.45
N MET A 24 4.96 5.73 0.79
CA MET A 24 5.65 5.66 2.08
C MET A 24 6.58 6.86 2.33
N LEU A 25 7.41 7.20 1.35
CA LEU A 25 8.33 8.33 1.47
C LEU A 25 7.56 9.63 1.71
N PHE A 26 6.55 9.92 0.90
CA PHE A 26 5.75 11.13 1.06
C PHE A 26 4.94 11.13 2.35
N ALA A 27 4.34 10.01 2.75
CA ALA A 27 3.64 9.86 4.02
C ALA A 27 4.55 10.20 5.22
N LEU A 28 5.79 9.69 5.20
CA LEU A 28 6.76 9.91 6.27
C LEU A 28 7.27 11.36 6.29
N LEU A 29 7.51 11.96 5.13
CA LEU A 29 7.90 13.37 5.02
C LEU A 29 6.81 14.31 5.55
N VAL A 30 5.55 14.03 5.21
CA VAL A 30 4.38 14.77 5.73
C VAL A 30 4.27 14.61 7.24
N ALA A 31 4.32 13.37 7.74
CA ALA A 31 4.21 13.12 9.19
C ALA A 31 5.32 13.80 9.97
N ALA A 32 6.56 13.73 9.49
CA ALA A 32 7.70 14.41 10.10
C ALA A 32 7.55 15.95 10.10
N ARG A 33 7.01 16.51 9.02
CA ARG A 33 6.74 17.96 8.92
C ARG A 33 5.65 18.40 9.90
N LEU A 34 4.53 17.69 9.95
CA LEU A 34 3.39 18.03 10.80
C LEU A 34 3.70 17.81 12.27
N GLY A 35 4.30 16.67 12.63
CA GLY A 35 4.67 16.44 14.02
C GLY A 35 5.73 17.43 14.52
N SER A 36 6.68 17.84 13.66
CA SER A 36 7.63 18.91 14.02
C SER A 36 6.94 20.26 14.24
N ARG A 37 5.86 20.57 13.52
CA ARG A 37 5.03 21.77 13.75
C ARG A 37 4.37 21.73 15.13
N ASP A 38 4.01 20.55 15.59
CA ASP A 38 3.29 20.34 16.86
C ASP A 38 4.22 20.02 18.06
N GLY A 39 5.54 20.21 17.86
CA GLY A 39 6.57 20.10 18.89
C GLY A 39 7.10 18.68 19.13
N LEU A 40 6.83 17.72 18.23
CA LEU A 40 7.42 16.39 18.30
C LEU A 40 8.82 16.38 17.68
N PRO A 41 9.79 15.64 18.26
CA PRO A 41 11.12 15.49 17.67
C PRO A 41 11.05 14.77 16.32
N ARG A 42 11.60 15.40 15.28
CA ARG A 42 11.49 14.91 13.90
C ARG A 42 12.20 13.58 13.68
N ASP A 43 13.33 13.38 14.34
CA ASP A 43 14.07 12.12 14.41
C ASP A 43 13.20 10.98 14.94
N ARG A 44 12.44 11.23 16.01
CA ARG A 44 11.52 10.24 16.59
C ARG A 44 10.35 9.89 15.69
N ILE A 45 9.86 10.84 14.91
CA ILE A 45 8.81 10.56 13.91
C ILE A 45 9.36 9.69 12.79
N TYR A 46 10.58 9.95 12.33
CA TYR A 46 11.25 9.09 11.35
C TYR A 46 11.46 7.68 11.91
N ASP A 47 11.94 7.55 13.15
CA ASP A 47 12.10 6.26 13.82
C ASP A 47 10.76 5.50 13.89
N VAL A 48 9.71 6.14 14.43
CA VAL A 48 8.36 5.55 14.52
C VAL A 48 7.88 5.11 13.16
N GLY A 49 7.99 5.98 12.15
CA GLY A 49 7.60 5.67 10.79
C GLY A 49 8.34 4.45 10.26
N MET A 50 9.68 4.44 10.27
CA MET A 50 10.48 3.35 9.74
C MET A 50 10.22 2.01 10.44
N TRP A 51 10.12 2.01 11.76
CA TRP A 51 9.82 0.79 12.52
C TRP A 51 8.39 0.31 12.32
N THR A 52 7.43 1.20 12.04
CA THR A 52 6.08 0.81 11.62
C THR A 52 6.13 0.01 10.33
N LEU A 53 6.98 0.40 9.38
CA LEU A 53 7.15 -0.31 8.12
C LEU A 53 7.74 -1.70 8.34
N ILE A 54 8.78 -1.78 9.16
CA ILE A 54 9.43 -3.05 9.51
C ILE A 54 8.43 -3.95 10.23
N GLY A 55 7.74 -3.43 11.23
CA GLY A 55 6.69 -4.13 11.96
C GLY A 55 5.58 -4.62 11.05
N GLY A 56 5.15 -3.80 10.10
CA GLY A 56 4.13 -4.18 9.11
C GLY A 56 4.62 -5.24 8.13
N LEU A 57 5.85 -5.14 7.63
CA LEU A 57 6.41 -6.17 6.75
C LEU A 57 6.53 -7.51 7.50
N LEU A 58 7.12 -7.50 8.69
CA LEU A 58 7.27 -8.69 9.54
C LEU A 58 5.91 -9.29 9.92
N GLY A 59 4.96 -8.45 10.34
CA GLY A 59 3.61 -8.89 10.70
C GLY A 59 2.86 -9.49 9.52
N SER A 60 2.98 -8.90 8.33
CA SER A 60 2.32 -9.40 7.11
C SER A 60 2.84 -10.78 6.70
N LYS A 61 4.15 -11.01 6.87
CA LYS A 61 4.81 -12.29 6.57
C LYS A 61 4.56 -13.32 7.66
N ALA A 62 4.58 -12.92 8.93
CA ALA A 62 4.24 -13.79 10.04
C ALA A 62 2.82 -14.33 9.90
N LEU A 63 1.84 -13.47 9.61
CA LEU A 63 0.47 -13.94 9.44
C LEU A 63 0.32 -14.82 8.19
N MET A 64 0.97 -14.48 7.08
CA MET A 64 1.01 -15.32 5.88
C MET A 64 1.49 -16.74 6.20
N TYR A 65 2.56 -16.87 6.99
CA TYR A 65 3.09 -18.17 7.41
C TYR A 65 2.09 -19.00 8.22
N PHE A 66 1.23 -18.36 9.02
CA PHE A 66 0.22 -19.05 9.80
C PHE A 66 -1.07 -19.38 9.02
N THR A 67 -1.36 -18.64 7.95
CA THR A 67 -2.61 -18.78 7.20
C THR A 67 -2.48 -19.59 5.91
N GLU A 68 -1.29 -19.66 5.33
CA GLU A 68 -1.03 -20.41 4.11
C GLU A 68 -0.30 -21.72 4.41
N ASP A 69 -0.80 -22.82 3.84
CA ASP A 69 -0.17 -24.13 3.97
C ASP A 69 1.11 -24.21 3.12
N HIS A 70 2.13 -24.90 3.64
CA HIS A 70 3.40 -25.20 2.93
C HIS A 70 4.31 -24.00 2.57
N VAL A 71 4.27 -22.92 3.34
CA VAL A 71 5.15 -21.76 3.11
C VAL A 71 6.59 -22.03 3.58
N GLN A 72 7.57 -21.84 2.69
CA GLN A 72 9.01 -21.87 3.03
C GLN A 72 9.51 -20.45 3.34
N ILE A 73 9.85 -20.20 4.62
CA ILE A 73 10.19 -18.87 5.18
C ILE A 73 11.37 -18.17 4.46
N PHE A 74 12.27 -18.92 3.83
CA PHE A 74 13.45 -18.38 3.14
C PHE A 74 13.43 -18.59 1.62
N SER A 75 12.30 -19.00 1.04
CA SER A 75 12.21 -19.05 -0.41
C SER A 75 12.16 -17.63 -0.99
N LEU A 76 12.77 -17.45 -2.16
CA LEU A 76 12.67 -16.20 -2.91
C LEU A 76 11.20 -15.85 -3.19
N ASP A 77 10.36 -16.86 -3.40
CA ASP A 77 8.93 -16.67 -3.65
C ASP A 77 8.21 -16.14 -2.41
N PHE A 78 8.51 -16.64 -1.22
CA PHE A 78 7.95 -16.10 0.02
C PHE A 78 8.43 -14.67 0.28
N LEU A 79 9.69 -14.36 0.01
CA LEU A 79 10.19 -12.99 0.17
C LEU A 79 9.56 -12.03 -0.85
N ARG A 80 9.23 -12.53 -2.05
CA ARG A 80 8.61 -11.76 -3.13
C ARG A 80 7.09 -11.67 -3.05
N SER A 81 6.43 -12.57 -2.33
CA SER A 81 4.97 -12.63 -2.28
C SER A 81 4.37 -11.37 -1.65
N GLY A 82 3.11 -11.09 -1.99
CA GLY A 82 2.29 -10.20 -1.17
C GLY A 82 2.14 -10.78 0.23
N GLY A 83 2.36 -9.98 1.27
CA GLY A 83 2.06 -10.37 2.65
C GLY A 83 0.56 -10.24 2.96
N VAL A 84 0.12 -10.76 4.10
CA VAL A 84 -1.27 -10.63 4.53
C VAL A 84 -1.51 -9.25 5.15
N TYR A 85 -2.47 -8.50 4.61
CA TYR A 85 -2.77 -7.13 5.03
C TYR A 85 -3.01 -7.01 6.54
N TYR A 86 -3.86 -7.87 7.12
CA TYR A 86 -4.18 -7.83 8.55
C TYR A 86 -2.95 -8.04 9.43
N GLY A 87 -2.01 -8.89 9.00
CA GLY A 87 -0.75 -9.10 9.69
C GLY A 87 0.10 -7.85 9.67
N GLY A 88 0.15 -7.16 8.52
CA GLY A 88 0.88 -5.91 8.40
C GLY A 88 0.25 -4.76 9.18
N PHE A 89 -1.07 -4.67 9.20
CA PHE A 89 -1.79 -3.70 10.02
C PHE A 89 -1.48 -3.90 11.51
N LEU A 90 -1.59 -5.14 12.02
CA LEU A 90 -1.30 -5.46 13.41
C LEU A 90 0.17 -5.21 13.77
N GLY A 91 1.09 -5.67 12.92
CA GLY A 91 2.53 -5.50 13.14
C GLY A 91 2.96 -4.02 13.14
N GLY A 92 2.41 -3.22 12.21
CA GLY A 92 2.64 -1.77 12.18
C GLY A 92 2.05 -1.07 13.41
N PHE A 93 0.82 -1.40 13.79
CA PHE A 93 0.18 -0.83 14.97
C PHE A 93 0.95 -1.13 16.25
N LEU A 94 1.41 -2.37 16.43
CA LEU A 94 2.23 -2.77 17.57
C LEU A 94 3.55 -1.99 17.62
N ALA A 95 4.23 -1.83 16.48
CA ALA A 95 5.46 -1.06 16.41
C ALA A 95 5.26 0.41 16.83
N ILE A 96 4.18 1.06 16.35
CA ILE A 96 3.82 2.42 16.78
C ILE A 96 3.56 2.46 18.29
N ALA A 97 2.71 1.56 18.81
CA ALA A 97 2.32 1.55 20.21
C ALA A 97 3.52 1.37 21.15
N ILE A 98 4.44 0.47 20.79
CA ILE A 98 5.68 0.22 21.54
C ILE A 98 6.57 1.46 21.51
N LEU A 99 6.79 2.07 20.34
CA LEU A 99 7.73 3.19 20.21
C LEU A 99 7.23 4.49 20.81
N ILE A 100 5.94 4.78 20.71
CA ILE A 100 5.32 5.91 21.42
C ILE A 100 5.60 5.77 22.92
N ARG A 101 5.51 4.55 23.46
CA ARG A 101 5.74 4.29 24.88
C ARG A 101 7.21 4.36 25.29
N ILE A 102 8.12 3.86 24.45
CA ILE A 102 9.58 3.91 24.66
C ILE A 102 10.10 5.35 24.59
N TYR A 103 9.64 6.13 23.61
CA TYR A 103 10.08 7.51 23.40
C TYR A 103 9.32 8.54 24.24
N GLY A 104 8.28 8.13 24.98
CA GLY A 104 7.47 9.03 25.80
C GLY A 104 6.72 10.08 24.96
N LEU A 105 6.33 9.73 23.73
CA LEU A 105 5.63 10.66 22.85
C LEU A 105 4.14 10.72 23.21
N PRO A 106 3.49 11.90 23.12
CA PRO A 106 2.06 12.01 23.31
C PRO A 106 1.32 11.36 22.13
N PHE A 107 0.59 10.27 22.42
CA PHE A 107 -0.11 9.45 21.42
C PHE A 107 -0.92 10.27 20.42
N TRP A 108 -1.75 11.21 20.90
CA TRP A 108 -2.64 12.00 20.05
C TRP A 108 -1.87 12.88 19.07
N LYS A 109 -0.77 13.52 19.48
CA LYS A 109 0.04 14.30 18.54
C LYS A 109 0.71 13.43 17.49
N VAL A 110 1.12 12.21 17.85
CA VAL A 110 1.68 11.25 16.88
C VAL A 110 0.58 10.81 15.90
N ALA A 111 -0.60 10.46 16.40
CA ALA A 111 -1.74 10.08 15.55
C ALA A 111 -2.12 11.22 14.58
N ASP A 112 -2.23 12.46 15.08
CA ASP A 112 -2.55 13.64 14.27
C ASP A 112 -1.48 13.90 13.20
N ALA A 113 -0.20 13.76 13.55
CA ALA A 113 0.90 13.92 12.60
C ALA A 113 0.87 12.85 11.48
N PHE A 114 0.57 11.60 11.83
CA PHE A 114 0.57 10.50 10.87
C PHE A 114 -0.72 10.40 10.04
N ALA A 115 -1.86 10.89 10.52
CA ALA A 115 -3.15 10.74 9.84
C ALA A 115 -3.18 11.26 8.39
N PRO A 116 -2.68 12.48 8.08
CA PRO A 116 -2.58 12.95 6.69
C PRO A 116 -1.59 12.09 5.88
N GLY A 117 -0.49 11.67 6.50
CA GLY A 117 0.48 10.78 5.87
C GLY A 117 -0.13 9.44 5.46
N VAL A 118 -0.98 8.85 6.30
CA VAL A 118 -1.70 7.60 6.00
C VAL A 118 -2.64 7.77 4.81
N ALA A 119 -3.42 8.86 4.76
CA ALA A 119 -4.29 9.16 3.63
C ALA A 119 -3.48 9.30 2.33
N LEU A 120 -2.36 10.00 2.37
CA LEU A 120 -1.46 10.15 1.22
C LEU A 120 -0.85 8.79 0.80
N GLY A 121 -0.38 8.01 1.76
CA GLY A 121 0.15 6.66 1.51
C GLY A 121 -0.88 5.76 0.85
N GLN A 122 -2.14 5.80 1.30
CA GLN A 122 -3.24 5.05 0.70
C GLN A 122 -3.54 5.52 -0.72
N ALA A 123 -3.52 6.83 -0.97
CA ALA A 123 -3.74 7.37 -2.31
C ALA A 123 -2.72 6.82 -3.31
N PHE A 124 -1.43 6.81 -2.95
CA PHE A 124 -0.35 6.23 -3.77
C PHE A 124 -0.47 4.71 -3.87
N GLY A 125 -0.78 4.01 -2.78
CA GLY A 125 -0.98 2.56 -2.78
C GLY A 125 -2.07 2.12 -3.76
N ARG A 126 -3.16 2.88 -3.87
CA ARG A 126 -4.22 2.62 -4.84
C ARG A 126 -3.83 2.87 -6.29
N GLN A 127 -2.92 3.80 -6.57
CA GLN A 127 -2.31 3.93 -7.90
C GLN A 127 -1.44 2.71 -8.24
N GLY A 128 -0.78 2.14 -7.23
CA GLY A 128 -0.13 0.83 -7.32
C GLY A 128 -1.12 -0.27 -7.69
N CYS A 129 -2.23 -0.40 -6.96
CA CYS A 129 -3.27 -1.40 -7.23
C CYS A 129 -3.84 -1.27 -8.65
N PHE A 130 -4.10 -0.04 -9.09
CA PHE A 130 -4.56 0.24 -10.45
C PHE A 130 -3.54 -0.28 -11.48
N SER A 131 -2.26 0.06 -11.31
CA SER A 131 -1.18 -0.36 -12.20
C SER A 131 -1.00 -1.89 -12.26
N ALA A 132 -1.15 -2.57 -11.11
CA ALA A 132 -1.07 -4.03 -11.01
C ALA A 132 -2.30 -4.74 -11.58
N GLY A 133 -3.44 -4.05 -11.62
CA GLY A 133 -4.72 -4.61 -12.01
C GLY A 133 -5.49 -5.27 -10.87
N CYS A 134 -5.17 -5.04 -9.59
CA CYS A 134 -5.91 -5.64 -8.46
C CYS A 134 -6.99 -4.72 -7.86
N CYS A 135 -7.93 -5.27 -7.10
CA CYS A 135 -9.01 -4.52 -6.41
C CYS A 135 -9.92 -3.73 -7.38
N TRP A 136 -10.22 -4.31 -8.53
CA TRP A 136 -11.09 -3.71 -9.55
C TRP A 136 -12.56 -3.69 -9.12
N GLY A 137 -13.33 -2.82 -9.76
CA GLY A 137 -14.77 -2.70 -9.56
C GLY A 137 -15.57 -3.65 -10.43
N ARG A 138 -16.89 -3.46 -10.42
CA ARG A 138 -17.81 -4.23 -11.28
C ARG A 138 -17.64 -3.83 -12.75
N HIS A 139 -18.16 -4.70 -13.63
CA HIS A 139 -18.30 -4.40 -15.04
C HIS A 139 -19.08 -3.10 -15.26
N THR A 140 -18.68 -2.33 -16.29
CA THR A 140 -19.26 -1.05 -16.63
C THR A 140 -19.15 -0.77 -18.13
N ASP A 141 -20.18 -0.12 -18.68
CA ASP A 141 -20.22 0.36 -20.06
C ASP A 141 -19.99 1.88 -20.14
N LEU A 142 -19.63 2.50 -19.01
CA LEU A 142 -19.37 3.94 -18.94
C LEU A 142 -18.09 4.31 -19.69
N PRO A 143 -17.98 5.53 -20.24
CA PRO A 143 -16.86 5.91 -21.10
C PRO A 143 -15.50 5.98 -20.38
N TRP A 144 -15.49 5.95 -19.05
CA TRP A 144 -14.27 5.89 -18.23
C TRP A 144 -14.00 4.48 -17.66
N GLY A 145 -14.73 3.47 -18.13
CA GLY A 145 -14.42 2.07 -17.85
C GLY A 145 -13.01 1.75 -18.34
N VAL A 146 -12.29 0.94 -17.56
CA VAL A 146 -10.90 0.58 -17.85
C VAL A 146 -10.84 -0.89 -18.25
N HIS A 147 -10.21 -1.15 -19.39
CA HIS A 147 -9.78 -2.49 -19.81
C HIS A 147 -8.36 -2.73 -19.26
N PHE A 148 -8.22 -3.77 -18.45
CA PHE A 148 -6.92 -4.14 -17.86
C PHE A 148 -6.09 -4.99 -18.84
N SER A 149 -4.77 -5.02 -18.64
CA SER A 149 -3.88 -5.78 -19.53
C SER A 149 -3.87 -7.27 -19.21
N GLU A 150 -3.53 -8.10 -20.19
CA GLU A 150 -3.30 -9.54 -20.03
C GLU A 150 -2.31 -9.85 -18.90
N LEU A 151 -1.23 -9.08 -18.81
CA LEU A 151 -0.23 -9.25 -17.77
C LEU A 151 -0.80 -8.93 -16.37
N GLY A 152 -1.75 -7.98 -16.29
CA GLY A 152 -2.50 -7.74 -15.06
C GLY A 152 -3.40 -8.94 -14.70
N HIS A 153 -4.02 -9.57 -15.70
CA HIS A 153 -4.80 -10.79 -15.52
C HIS A 153 -3.94 -11.94 -14.99
N GLU A 154 -2.76 -12.15 -15.57
CA GLU A 154 -1.80 -13.17 -15.11
C GLU A 154 -1.40 -12.97 -13.64
N TYR A 155 -1.21 -11.71 -13.21
CA TYR A 155 -0.72 -11.40 -11.86
C TYR A 155 -1.80 -11.37 -10.79
N THR A 156 -3.01 -10.97 -11.15
CA THR A 156 -4.05 -10.64 -10.16
C THR A 156 -5.38 -11.33 -10.41
N GLY A 157 -5.56 -11.95 -11.57
CA GLY A 157 -6.82 -12.55 -12.01
C GLY A 157 -7.87 -11.55 -12.48
N VAL A 158 -7.50 -10.29 -12.77
CA VAL A 158 -8.46 -9.28 -13.24
C VAL A 158 -9.15 -9.71 -14.53
N PRO A 159 -10.48 -9.71 -14.61
CA PRO A 159 -11.16 -10.20 -15.79
C PRO A 159 -10.98 -9.20 -16.94
N VAL A 160 -10.47 -9.71 -18.06
CA VAL A 160 -10.17 -8.91 -19.27
C VAL A 160 -11.13 -9.23 -20.43
N TYR A 161 -11.82 -10.37 -20.37
CA TYR A 161 -12.81 -10.81 -21.35
C TYR A 161 -14.15 -11.12 -20.68
N GLY A 162 -15.24 -10.76 -21.34
CA GLY A 162 -16.60 -11.11 -20.94
C GLY A 162 -16.99 -12.53 -21.37
N PRO A 163 -18.17 -13.02 -20.97
CA PRO A 163 -18.68 -14.34 -21.36
C PRO A 163 -18.73 -14.56 -22.89
N ASP A 164 -18.93 -13.49 -23.64
CA ASP A 164 -19.03 -13.49 -25.11
C ASP A 164 -17.65 -13.38 -25.81
N GLY A 165 -16.55 -13.40 -25.05
CA GLY A 165 -15.18 -13.24 -25.55
C GLY A 165 -14.80 -11.80 -25.93
N GLY A 166 -15.70 -10.83 -25.77
CA GLY A 166 -15.43 -9.41 -25.98
C GLY A 166 -14.61 -8.78 -24.86
N SER A 167 -13.96 -7.64 -25.14
CA SER A 167 -13.21 -6.86 -24.13
C SER A 167 -14.12 -6.41 -22.99
N LEU A 168 -13.70 -6.70 -21.75
CA LEU A 168 -14.45 -6.35 -20.55
C LEU A 168 -13.94 -5.05 -19.92
N TYR A 169 -14.81 -4.07 -19.78
CA TYR A 169 -14.50 -2.81 -19.10
C TYR A 169 -14.99 -2.85 -17.66
N LEU A 170 -14.15 -2.38 -16.73
CA LEU A 170 -14.41 -2.41 -15.30
C LEU A 170 -14.32 -1.01 -14.70
N HIS A 171 -15.06 -0.76 -13.62
CA HIS A 171 -14.88 0.47 -12.85
C HIS A 171 -13.48 0.50 -12.23
N PRO A 172 -12.67 1.56 -12.45
CA PRO A 172 -11.40 1.75 -11.77
C PRO A 172 -11.60 2.27 -10.34
N THR A 173 -12.17 1.44 -9.46
CA THR A 173 -12.45 1.77 -8.04
C THR A 173 -11.21 2.23 -7.28
N GLN A 174 -10.04 1.76 -7.68
CA GLN A 174 -8.75 2.17 -7.14
C GLN A 174 -8.50 3.67 -7.38
N LEU A 175 -8.84 4.20 -8.56
CA LEU A 175 -8.71 5.62 -8.85
C LEU A 175 -9.72 6.45 -8.06
N TYR A 176 -10.94 5.95 -7.88
CA TYR A 176 -11.96 6.62 -7.06
C TYR A 176 -11.50 6.73 -5.60
N GLU A 177 -10.97 5.63 -5.04
CA GLU A 177 -10.45 5.62 -3.68
C GLU A 177 -9.19 6.48 -3.55
N SER A 178 -8.28 6.43 -4.52
CA SER A 178 -7.09 7.30 -4.54
C SER A 178 -7.48 8.77 -4.50
N PHE A 179 -8.45 9.17 -5.32
CA PHE A 179 -8.97 10.54 -5.33
C PHE A 179 -9.65 10.92 -4.01
N ALA A 180 -10.48 10.04 -3.43
CA ALA A 180 -11.09 10.28 -2.13
C ALA A 180 -10.03 10.45 -1.03
N MET A 181 -8.96 9.66 -1.05
CA MET A 181 -7.87 9.75 -0.09
C MET A 181 -7.03 11.03 -0.25
N LEU A 182 -6.89 11.54 -1.47
CA LEU A 182 -6.29 12.86 -1.71
C LEU A 182 -7.15 14.00 -1.17
N ILE A 183 -8.49 13.89 -1.25
CA ILE A 183 -9.41 14.84 -0.61
C ILE A 183 -9.23 14.80 0.92
N VAL A 184 -9.22 13.59 1.51
CA VAL A 184 -9.00 13.42 2.96
C VAL A 184 -7.65 14.03 3.37
N PHE A 185 -6.58 13.77 2.61
CA PHE A 185 -5.28 14.38 2.83
C PHE A 185 -5.38 15.92 2.80
N GLY A 186 -6.03 16.50 1.79
CA GLY A 186 -6.19 17.95 1.66
C GLY A 186 -7.02 18.60 2.78
N VAL A 187 -7.94 17.86 3.41
CA VAL A 187 -8.73 18.34 4.55
C VAL A 187 -7.93 18.30 5.86
N LEU A 188 -7.04 17.30 6.01
CA LEU A 188 -6.28 17.10 7.25
C LEU A 188 -4.91 17.83 7.29
N PHE A 189 -4.40 18.28 6.13
CA PHE A 189 -3.09 18.93 5.99
C PHE A 189 -3.12 20.42 6.34
#